data_AF-A0A534B143-F1
#
_entry.id   AF-A0A534B143-F1
#
_cell.length_a   1.000
_cell.length_b   1.000
_cell.length_c   1.000
_cell.angle_alpha   90.00
_cell.angle_beta   90.00
_cell.angle_gamma   90.00
#
_symmetry.space_group_name_H-M   'P 1'
#
loop_
_entity.id
_entity.type
_entity.pdbx_description
1 polymer ?
#
loop_
_entity_poly.entity_id
_entity_poly.type
_entity_poly.pdbx_seq_one_letter_code
_entity_poly.pdbx_strand_id
1 'polypeptide(L)'
;MYAQTLSDQIVAQHPELLSVTFHGVPPGMSKVYTMFAGSYPDRIGNPDDPDDVMVSELGGENVGLLVLAYKNPAGGGKTDQDFFLAASALRDDLQKQIPNYAALFAAAK
;
A
#
# COMPACT_ATOMS: atom_id res chain seq x y z
N MET A 1 -9.19 -0.88 -11.50
CA MET A 1 -8.01 0.00 -11.44
C MET A 1 -6.79 -0.87 -11.16
N TYR A 2 -5.62 -0.57 -11.75
CA TYR A 2 -4.44 -1.45 -11.66
C TYR A 2 -3.98 -1.69 -10.22
N ALA A 3 -3.94 -0.65 -9.38
CA ALA A 3 -3.61 -0.80 -7.97
C ALA A 3 -4.56 -1.72 -7.19
N GLN A 4 -5.84 -1.75 -7.56
CA GLN A 4 -6.79 -2.68 -6.94
C GLN A 4 -6.46 -4.13 -7.35
N THR A 5 -6.14 -4.37 -8.62
CA THR A 5 -5.70 -5.69 -9.08
C THR A 5 -4.45 -6.16 -8.35
N LEU A 6 -3.48 -5.27 -8.12
CA LEU A 6 -2.28 -5.58 -7.34
C LEU A 6 -2.65 -5.91 -5.88
N SER A 7 -3.53 -5.14 -5.25
CA SER A 7 -4.02 -5.45 -3.90
C SER A 7 -4.68 -6.83 -3.81
N ASP A 8 -5.60 -7.14 -4.74
CA ASP A 8 -6.31 -8.41 -4.78
C ASP A 8 -5.35 -9.60 -4.96
N GLN A 9 -4.35 -9.44 -5.83
CA GLN A 9 -3.31 -10.44 -6.07
C GLN A 9 -2.42 -10.65 -4.83
N ILE A 10 -1.98 -9.57 -4.18
CA ILE A 10 -1.15 -9.65 -2.98
C ILE A 10 -1.92 -10.36 -1.86
N VAL A 11 -3.18 -9.97 -1.60
CA VAL A 11 -4.01 -10.63 -0.57
C VAL A 11 -4.20 -12.12 -0.86
N ALA A 12 -4.37 -12.50 -2.13
CA ALA A 12 -4.50 -13.91 -2.52
C ALA A 12 -3.20 -14.71 -2.34
N GLN A 13 -2.04 -14.08 -2.55
CA GLN A 13 -0.72 -14.72 -2.49
C GLN A 13 -0.11 -14.73 -1.08
N HIS A 14 -0.55 -13.82 -0.20
CA HIS A 14 0.00 -13.59 1.13
C HIS A 14 -1.05 -13.78 2.22
N PRO A 15 -1.44 -15.03 2.55
CA PRO A 15 -2.43 -15.31 3.59
C PRO A 15 -2.01 -14.88 5.00
N GLU A 16 -0.74 -14.54 5.22
CA GLU A 16 -0.20 -13.94 6.44
C GLU A 16 -0.60 -12.47 6.64
N LEU A 17 -1.07 -11.79 5.60
CA LEU A 17 -1.54 -10.42 5.68
C LEU A 17 -2.99 -10.37 6.21
N LEU A 18 -3.26 -9.37 7.02
CA LEU A 18 -4.61 -8.93 7.38
C LEU A 18 -5.15 -7.95 6.33
N SER A 19 -4.30 -7.06 5.81
CA SER A 19 -4.68 -6.08 4.81
C SER A 19 -3.51 -5.54 4.01
N VAL A 20 -3.83 -5.08 2.81
CA VAL A 20 -2.94 -4.36 1.89
C VAL A 20 -3.70 -3.16 1.35
N THR A 21 -3.20 -1.95 1.58
CA THR A 21 -3.83 -0.72 1.08
C THR A 21 -2.81 0.19 0.42
N PHE A 22 -3.26 0.88 -0.63
CA PHE A 22 -2.49 1.83 -1.43
C PHE A 22 -3.02 3.23 -1.17
N HIS A 23 -2.09 4.12 -0.82
CA HIS A 23 -2.36 5.48 -0.38
C HIS A 23 -1.53 6.46 -1.19
N GLY A 24 -2.01 7.68 -1.37
CA GLY A 24 -1.30 8.72 -2.11
C GLY A 24 -2.22 9.78 -2.67
N VAL A 25 -1.64 10.68 -3.47
CA VAL A 25 -2.38 11.78 -4.11
C VAL A 25 -2.82 11.38 -5.52
N PRO A 26 -4.13 11.34 -5.83
CA PRO A 26 -4.62 11.02 -7.17
C PRO A 26 -4.09 11.98 -8.26
N PRO A 27 -3.97 11.52 -9.53
CA PRO A 27 -3.53 12.37 -10.63
C PRO A 27 -4.38 13.63 -10.79
N GLY A 28 -3.72 14.78 -10.94
CA GLY A 28 -4.39 16.09 -11.08
C GLY A 28 -4.86 16.72 -9.77
N MET A 29 -4.66 16.06 -8.63
CA MET A 29 -4.90 16.62 -7.30
C MET A 29 -3.58 17.04 -6.63
N SER A 30 -3.67 17.82 -5.56
CA SER A 30 -2.54 18.22 -4.72
C SER A 30 -2.94 18.18 -3.27
N LYS A 31 -2.09 17.58 -2.41
CA LYS A 31 -2.31 17.45 -0.96
C LYS A 31 -3.65 16.78 -0.58
N VAL A 32 -4.10 15.85 -1.41
CA VAL A 32 -5.27 14.98 -1.16
C VAL A 32 -4.76 13.57 -0.96
N TYR A 33 -4.32 13.27 0.26
CA TYR A 33 -3.76 11.97 0.63
C TYR A 33 -4.90 11.05 1.05
N THR A 34 -5.15 10.04 0.24
CA THR A 34 -6.27 9.11 0.43
C THR A 34 -5.90 7.69 0.08
N MET A 35 -6.59 6.74 0.71
CA MET A 35 -6.60 5.37 0.26
C MET A 35 -7.29 5.29 -1.11
N PHE A 36 -6.57 4.93 -2.17
CA PHE A 36 -7.16 4.80 -3.50
C PHE A 36 -7.45 3.36 -3.92
N ALA A 37 -6.77 2.37 -3.33
CA ALA A 37 -7.02 0.94 -3.56
C ALA A 37 -6.72 0.12 -2.31
N GLY A 38 -7.30 -1.07 -2.19
CA GLY A 38 -6.87 -2.00 -1.16
C GLY A 38 -7.89 -3.08 -0.79
N SER A 39 -7.56 -3.83 0.25
CA SER A 39 -8.39 -4.90 0.82
C SER A 39 -9.59 -4.39 1.63
N TYR A 40 -9.73 -3.08 1.80
CA TYR A 40 -10.86 -2.42 2.46
C TYR A 40 -11.58 -1.51 1.47
N PRO A 41 -12.42 -2.04 0.57
CA PRO A 41 -13.05 -1.25 -0.49
C PRO A 41 -13.91 -0.09 0.06
N ASP A 42 -14.55 -0.28 1.22
CA ASP A 42 -15.35 0.75 1.88
C ASP A 42 -14.54 1.93 2.44
N ARG A 43 -13.20 1.83 2.48
CA ARG A 43 -12.29 2.89 2.92
C ARG A 43 -11.67 3.68 1.77
N ILE A 44 -11.94 3.30 0.51
CA ILE A 44 -11.42 4.03 -0.65
C ILE A 44 -11.95 5.47 -0.66
N GLY A 45 -11.06 6.45 -0.80
CA GLY A 45 -11.34 7.88 -0.76
C GLY A 45 -11.29 8.49 0.64
N ASN A 46 -11.17 7.68 1.69
CA ASN A 46 -10.97 8.21 3.04
C ASN A 46 -9.60 8.88 3.15
N PRO A 47 -9.51 9.97 3.95
CA PRO A 47 -8.23 10.63 4.20
C PRO A 47 -7.27 9.69 4.92
N ASP A 48 -5.99 9.84 4.61
CA ASP A 48 -4.90 9.12 5.26
C ASP A 48 -4.70 9.59 6.70
N ASP A 49 -4.12 8.72 7.53
CA ASP A 49 -3.77 9.08 8.90
C ASP A 49 -2.64 10.14 8.89
N PRO A 50 -2.53 11.02 9.90
CA PRO A 50 -1.53 12.08 9.92
C PRO A 50 -0.08 11.60 9.73
N ASP A 51 0.25 10.41 10.24
CA ASP A 51 1.58 9.82 10.09
C ASP A 51 1.86 9.38 8.64
N ASP A 52 0.85 8.86 7.93
CA ASP A 52 0.95 8.52 6.51
C ASP A 52 1.14 9.79 5.67
N VAL A 53 0.36 10.84 5.96
CA VAL A 53 0.52 12.16 5.31
C VAL A 53 1.93 12.70 5.50
N MET A 54 2.45 12.63 6.73
CA MET A 54 3.81 13.06 7.03
C MET A 54 4.85 12.31 6.20
N VAL A 55 4.73 10.98 6.09
CA VAL A 55 5.66 10.17 5.27
C VAL A 55 5.60 10.57 3.80
N SER A 56 4.41 10.78 3.25
CA SER A 56 4.25 11.26 1.87
C SER A 56 4.85 12.64 1.65
N GLU A 57 4.70 13.57 2.60
CA GLU A 57 5.26 14.92 2.49
C GLU A 57 6.79 14.96 2.61
N LEU A 58 7.36 14.17 3.51
CA LEU A 58 8.81 14.10 3.72
C LEU A 58 9.55 13.41 2.57
N GLY A 59 8.85 12.63 1.75
CA GLY A 59 9.41 11.95 0.58
C GLY A 59 9.85 12.88 -0.57
N GLY A 60 9.44 14.16 -0.54
CA GLY A 60 9.89 15.19 -1.49
C GLY A 60 9.26 15.15 -2.89
N GLU A 61 8.62 14.05 -3.27
CA GLU A 61 7.78 13.88 -4.47
C GLU A 61 6.49 13.13 -4.10
N ASN A 62 5.53 13.00 -5.03
CA ASN A 62 4.31 12.23 -4.82
C ASN A 62 4.65 10.73 -4.72
N VAL A 63 5.06 10.30 -3.53
CA VAL A 63 5.38 8.92 -3.19
C VAL A 63 4.10 8.25 -2.72
N GLY A 64 3.65 7.25 -3.48
CA GLY A 64 2.58 6.37 -3.02
C GLY A 64 3.03 5.59 -1.78
N LEU A 65 2.10 5.34 -0.87
CA LEU A 65 2.27 4.53 0.33
C LEU A 65 1.64 3.15 0.13
N LEU A 66 2.36 2.11 0.56
CA LEU A 66 1.85 0.76 0.69
C LEU A 66 1.76 0.44 2.18
N VAL A 67 0.56 0.25 2.70
CA VAL A 67 0.34 -0.11 4.10
C VAL A 67 0.02 -1.60 4.18
N LEU A 68 0.84 -2.34 4.92
CA LEU A 68 0.74 -3.79 5.11
C LEU A 68 0.47 -4.07 6.57
N ALA A 69 -0.64 -4.75 6.87
CA ALA A 69 -0.89 -5.26 8.21
C ALA A 69 -0.65 -6.77 8.21
N TYR A 70 0.28 -7.24 9.03
CA TYR A 70 0.57 -8.67 9.19
C TYR A 70 -0.21 -9.27 10.36
N LYS A 71 -0.62 -10.54 10.21
CA LYS A 71 -1.09 -11.34 11.34
C LYS A 71 0.07 -11.54 12.32
N ASN A 72 -0.12 -11.11 13.56
CA ASN A 72 0.85 -11.29 14.63
C ASN A 72 0.17 -11.91 15.88
N PRO A 73 -0.08 -13.24 15.88
CA PRO A 73 -0.70 -13.90 17.02
C PRO A 73 0.23 -13.88 18.24
N ALA A 74 -0.36 -13.78 19.43
CA ALA A 74 0.38 -13.88 20.68
C ALA A 74 1.19 -15.18 20.73
N GLY A 75 2.48 -15.08 21.08
CA GLY A 75 3.40 -16.23 21.09
C GLY A 75 3.88 -16.67 19.71
N GLY A 76 3.62 -15.92 18.63
CA GLY A 76 4.07 -16.23 17.28
C GLY A 76 5.58 -16.10 17.04
N GLY A 77 6.33 -15.53 18.00
CA GLY A 77 7.80 -15.44 17.97
C GLY A 77 8.39 -14.48 16.94
N LYS A 78 7.57 -13.89 16.06
CA LYS A 78 8.01 -12.88 15.09
C LYS A 78 8.32 -11.56 15.78
N THR A 79 9.35 -10.91 15.29
CA THR A 79 9.85 -9.61 15.72
C THR A 79 9.56 -8.54 14.66
N ASP A 80 9.74 -7.28 15.03
CA ASP A 80 9.65 -6.16 14.08
C ASP A 80 10.64 -6.33 12.91
N GLN A 81 11.81 -6.93 13.14
CA GLN A 81 12.79 -7.20 12.09
C GLN A 81 12.24 -8.20 11.07
N ASP A 82 11.51 -9.22 11.50
CA ASP A 82 10.91 -10.22 10.60
C ASP A 82 9.85 -9.57 9.70
N PHE A 83 9.01 -8.71 10.28
CA PHE A 83 7.98 -7.99 9.52
C PHE A 83 8.59 -6.95 8.59
N PHE A 84 9.64 -6.26 9.03
CA PHE A 84 10.37 -5.32 8.18
C PHE A 84 10.96 -6.03 6.96
N LEU A 85 11.68 -7.14 7.16
CA LEU A 85 12.26 -7.91 6.05
C LEU A 85 11.18 -8.42 5.08
N ALA A 86 10.07 -8.95 5.59
CA ALA A 86 8.96 -9.41 4.77
C ALA A 86 8.30 -8.27 3.98
N ALA A 87 8.04 -7.13 4.62
CA ALA A 87 7.45 -5.96 4.00
C ALA A 87 8.37 -5.36 2.92
N SER A 88 9.68 -5.28 3.19
CA SER A 88 10.66 -4.80 2.20
C SER A 88 10.72 -5.71 0.98
N ALA A 89 10.76 -7.03 1.17
CA ALA A 89 10.77 -7.98 0.06
C ALA A 89 9.51 -7.84 -0.81
N LEU A 90 8.32 -7.79 -0.19
CA LEU A 90 7.06 -7.61 -0.92
C LEU A 90 7.04 -6.27 -1.67
N ARG A 91 7.46 -5.18 -1.03
CA ARG A 91 7.58 -3.85 -1.64
C ARG A 91 8.49 -3.87 -2.86
N ASP A 92 9.64 -4.53 -2.78
CA ASP A 92 10.62 -4.60 -3.87
C ASP A 92 10.11 -5.43 -5.05
N ASP A 93 9.38 -6.52 -4.79
CA ASP A 93 8.75 -7.33 -5.82
C ASP A 93 7.57 -6.62 -6.48
N LEU A 94 6.77 -5.90 -5.69
CA LEU A 94 5.68 -5.07 -6.20
C LEU A 94 6.21 -3.91 -7.05
N GLN A 95 7.31 -3.28 -6.67
CA GLN A 95 7.92 -2.18 -7.43
C GLN A 95 8.23 -2.60 -8.88
N LYS A 96 8.67 -3.84 -9.11
CA LYS A 96 8.96 -4.37 -10.47
C LYS A 96 7.71 -4.42 -11.35
N GLN A 97 6.52 -4.45 -10.76
CA GLN A 97 5.24 -4.51 -11.45
C GLN A 97 4.63 -3.11 -11.69
N ILE A 98 5.21 -2.04 -11.12
CA ILE A 98 4.67 -0.68 -11.21
C ILE A 98 5.59 0.15 -12.13
N PRO A 99 5.23 0.39 -13.40
CA PRO A 99 6.08 1.12 -14.34
C PRO A 99 6.32 2.58 -13.92
N ASN A 100 5.29 3.20 -13.35
CA ASN A 100 5.30 4.56 -12.79
C ASN A 100 4.06 4.74 -11.91
N TYR A 101 4.03 5.82 -11.11
CA TYR A 101 2.93 6.12 -10.22
C TYR A 101 1.58 6.28 -10.94
N ALA A 102 1.55 6.94 -12.09
CA ALA A 102 0.30 7.14 -12.85
C ALA A 102 -0.34 5.81 -13.31
N ALA A 103 0.47 4.77 -13.54
CA ALA A 103 -0.03 3.44 -13.91
C ALA A 103 -0.95 2.83 -12.84
N LEU A 104 -0.77 3.17 -11.56
CA LEU A 104 -1.60 2.68 -10.45
C LEU A 104 -3.08 3.06 -10.61
N PHE A 105 -3.36 4.20 -11.25
CA PHE A 105 -4.71 4.74 -11.47
C PHE A 105 -5.35 4.31 -12.79
N ALA A 106 -4.59 3.67 -13.67
CA ALA A 106 -5.10 3.19 -14.95
C ALA A 106 -6.05 2.01 -14.79
N ALA A 107 -6.83 1.70 -15.84
CA ALA A 107 -7.51 0.42 -15.92
C ALA A 107 -6.48 -0.73 -15.87
N ALA A 108 -6.86 -1.85 -15.24
CA ALA A 108 -6.03 -3.05 -15.28
C ALA A 108 -5.95 -3.53 -16.74
N LYS A 109 -4.76 -3.96 -17.18
CA LYS A 109 -4.54 -4.54 -18.50
C LYS A 109 -4.78 -6.03 -18.49
#